data_AF-A0A174W4N8-F1
#
_entry.id   AF-A0A174W4N8-F1
#
_cell.length_a   1.000
_cell.length_b   1.000
_cell.length_c   1.000
_cell.angle_alpha   90.00
_cell.angle_beta   90.00
_cell.angle_gamma   90.00
#
_symmetry.space_group_name_H-M   'P 1'
#
loop_
_entity.id
_entity.type
_entity.pdbx_description
1 polymer ?
#
loop_
_entity_poly.entity_id
_entity_poly.type
_entity_poly.pdbx_seq_one_letter_code
_entity_poly.pdbx_strand_id
1 'polypeptide(L)'
;MRRTDQWLLGCFAVTMAVYTAAFAAAFSDLPLNIPPWHQLLLLYFHAFPMFFLQLLLCRRARAVWRLLVPLALLAVPGVLFLSAAGWMVMGWFLLLWWCAAPLLGSALAWLVWAVSLRKSGRGAGKTGRKVL
;
A
#
# COMPACT_ATOMS: atom_id res chain seq x y z
N MET A 1 -14.14 16.02 4.24
CA MET A 1 -12.76 15.48 4.11
C MET A 1 -11.85 16.61 3.64
N ARG A 2 -10.58 16.68 4.08
CA ARG A 2 -9.66 17.73 3.58
C ARG A 2 -9.31 17.43 2.11
N ARG A 3 -9.08 18.48 1.30
CA ARG A 3 -8.76 18.35 -0.13
C ARG A 3 -7.62 17.37 -0.40
N THR A 4 -6.55 17.41 0.40
CA THR A 4 -5.41 16.46 0.29
C THR A 4 -5.83 15.00 0.51
N ASP A 5 -6.77 14.74 1.40
CA ASP A 5 -7.20 13.37 1.72
C ASP A 5 -8.06 12.79 0.58
N GLN A 6 -8.83 13.65 -0.11
CA GLN A 6 -9.57 13.28 -1.32
C GLN A 6 -8.62 12.95 -2.48
N TRP A 7 -7.54 13.74 -2.64
CA TRP A 7 -6.49 13.44 -3.61
C TRP A 7 -5.82 12.10 -3.33
N LEU A 8 -5.43 11.82 -2.08
CA LEU A 8 -4.84 10.54 -1.70
C LEU A 8 -5.79 9.36 -1.96
N LEU A 9 -7.08 9.53 -1.65
CA LEU A 9 -8.09 8.52 -1.93
C LEU A 9 -8.28 8.31 -3.44
N GLY A 10 -8.29 9.38 -4.23
CA GLY A 10 -8.36 9.32 -5.69
C GLY A 10 -7.15 8.60 -6.29
N CYS A 11 -5.93 8.94 -5.87
CA CYS A 11 -4.72 8.26 -6.30
C CYS A 11 -4.72 6.78 -5.90
N PHE A 12 -5.15 6.45 -4.69
CA PHE A 12 -5.34 5.05 -4.25
C PHE A 12 -6.33 4.33 -5.17
N ALA A 13 -7.51 4.90 -5.41
CA ALA A 13 -8.54 4.27 -6.24
C ALA A 13 -8.05 4.03 -7.67
N VAL A 14 -7.39 5.01 -8.29
CA VAL A 14 -6.85 4.90 -9.65
C VAL A 14 -5.75 3.84 -9.72
N THR A 15 -4.77 3.89 -8.82
CA THR A 15 -3.67 2.91 -8.81
C THR A 15 -4.18 1.50 -8.48
N MET A 16 -5.17 1.37 -7.61
CA MET A 16 -5.78 0.08 -7.32
C MET A 16 -6.61 -0.46 -8.47
N ALA A 17 -7.32 0.40 -9.20
CA ALA A 17 -8.04 0.01 -10.41
C ALA A 17 -7.09 -0.49 -11.51
N VAL A 18 -5.97 0.24 -11.74
CA VAL A 18 -4.94 -0.19 -12.70
C VAL A 18 -4.32 -1.53 -12.29
N TYR A 19 -4.01 -1.71 -11.00
CA TYR A 19 -3.50 -2.99 -10.50
C TYR A 19 -4.49 -4.14 -10.73
N THR A 20 -5.77 -3.90 -10.44
CA THR A 20 -6.84 -4.90 -10.59
C THR A 20 -7.06 -5.26 -12.06
N ALA A 21 -7.01 -4.28 -12.96
CA ALA A 21 -7.10 -4.51 -14.39
C ALA A 21 -5.91 -5.31 -14.93
N ALA A 22 -4.69 -4.98 -14.50
CA ALA A 22 -3.49 -5.73 -14.88
C ALA A 22 -3.53 -7.18 -14.35
N PHE A 23 -4.03 -7.37 -13.13
CA PHE A 23 -4.25 -8.70 -12.57
C PHE A 23 -5.28 -9.47 -13.40
N ALA A 24 -6.46 -8.89 -13.65
CA ALA A 24 -7.49 -9.54 -14.46
C ALA A 24 -7.02 -9.90 -15.87
N ALA A 25 -6.29 -8.99 -16.54
CA ALA A 25 -5.73 -9.23 -17.88
C ALA A 25 -4.70 -10.38 -17.89
N ALA A 26 -3.87 -10.48 -16.85
CA ALA A 26 -2.89 -11.56 -16.74
C ALA A 26 -3.51 -12.95 -16.56
N PHE A 27 -4.76 -13.04 -16.08
CA PHE A 27 -5.48 -14.29 -15.83
C PHE A 27 -6.65 -14.53 -16.80
N SER A 28 -6.94 -13.60 -17.72
CA SER A 28 -8.01 -13.77 -18.72
C SER A 28 -7.56 -14.59 -19.94
N ASP A 29 -6.27 -14.56 -20.29
CA ASP A 29 -5.73 -15.29 -21.43
C ASP A 29 -4.99 -16.57 -20.95
N LEU A 30 -5.47 -17.73 -21.40
CA LEU A 30 -4.79 -19.03 -21.27
C LEU A 30 -4.29 -19.48 -22.65
N PRO A 31 -3.02 -19.88 -22.84
CA PRO A 31 -1.97 -20.16 -21.84
C PRO A 31 -1.18 -18.93 -21.35
N LEU A 32 -0.69 -19.00 -20.11
CA LEU A 32 -0.02 -17.94 -19.33
C LEU A 32 1.35 -17.50 -19.94
N ASN A 33 1.38 -16.90 -21.13
CA ASN A 33 2.57 -16.23 -21.66
C ASN A 33 2.55 -14.75 -21.23
N ILE A 34 2.73 -14.53 -19.93
CA ILE A 34 2.71 -13.17 -19.37
C ILE A 34 4.04 -12.50 -19.70
N PRO A 35 4.04 -11.39 -20.46
CA PRO A 35 5.28 -10.70 -20.79
C PRO A 35 5.95 -10.14 -19.51
N PRO A 36 7.29 -10.03 -19.47
CA PRO A 36 8.02 -9.67 -18.25
C PRO A 36 7.56 -8.35 -17.61
N TRP A 37 7.13 -7.38 -18.42
CA TRP A 37 6.61 -6.11 -17.94
C TRP A 37 5.29 -6.25 -17.17
N HIS A 38 4.40 -7.17 -17.57
CA HIS A 38 3.18 -7.47 -16.83
C HIS A 38 3.52 -8.12 -15.49
N GLN A 39 4.48 -9.06 -15.48
CA GLN A 39 4.93 -9.70 -14.23
C GLN A 39 5.46 -8.67 -13.24
N LEU A 40 6.29 -7.73 -13.70
CA LEU A 40 6.77 -6.62 -12.87
C LEU A 40 5.61 -5.77 -12.34
N LEU A 41 4.60 -5.51 -13.17
CA LEU A 41 3.41 -4.76 -12.75
C LEU A 41 2.64 -5.51 -11.65
N LEU A 42 2.39 -6.82 -11.82
CA LEU A 42 1.70 -7.62 -10.81
C LEU A 42 2.46 -7.72 -9.48
N LEU A 43 3.80 -7.69 -9.54
CA LEU A 43 4.67 -7.93 -8.40
C LEU A 43 5.05 -6.67 -7.62
N TYR A 44 5.09 -5.50 -8.27
CA TYR A 44 5.57 -4.28 -7.64
C TYR A 44 4.55 -3.13 -7.63
N PHE A 45 3.61 -3.10 -8.57
CA PHE A 45 2.75 -1.93 -8.73
C PHE A 45 1.79 -1.72 -7.54
N HIS A 46 1.42 -2.77 -6.81
CA HIS A 46 0.59 -2.66 -5.61
C HIS A 46 1.31 -1.99 -4.41
N ALA A 47 2.60 -1.65 -4.54
CA ALA A 47 3.28 -0.76 -3.61
C ALA A 47 2.66 0.65 -3.61
N PHE A 48 2.26 1.17 -4.78
CA PHE A 48 1.67 2.51 -4.93
C PHE A 48 0.31 2.67 -4.24
N PRO A 49 -0.71 1.82 -4.48
CA PRO A 49 -1.98 1.92 -3.78
C PRO A 49 -1.78 1.78 -2.27
N MET A 50 -0.91 0.86 -1.82
CA MET A 50 -0.63 0.70 -0.39
C MET A 50 0.08 1.91 0.22
N PHE A 51 0.98 2.56 -0.51
CA PHE A 51 1.59 3.82 -0.08
C PHE A 51 0.54 4.93 0.13
N PHE A 52 -0.35 5.14 -0.84
CA PHE A 52 -1.39 6.17 -0.74
C PHE A 52 -2.41 5.86 0.37
N LEU A 53 -2.84 4.60 0.48
CA LEU A 53 -3.73 4.14 1.55
C LEU A 53 -3.07 4.34 2.92
N GLN A 54 -1.81 3.96 3.07
CA GLN A 54 -1.09 4.08 4.34
C GLN A 54 -0.89 5.55 4.73
N LEU A 55 -0.57 6.43 3.79
CA LEU A 55 -0.52 7.88 4.03
C LEU A 55 -1.86 8.43 4.49
N LEU A 56 -2.96 8.02 3.86
CA LEU A 56 -4.31 8.41 4.25
C LEU A 56 -4.65 7.93 5.67
N LEU A 57 -4.32 6.68 6.00
CA LEU A 57 -4.52 6.11 7.33
C LEU A 57 -3.66 6.81 8.38
N CYS A 58 -2.40 7.12 8.08
CA CYS A 58 -1.53 7.88 8.98
C CYS A 58 -2.09 9.28 9.32
N ARG A 59 -2.86 9.87 8.41
CA ARG A 59 -3.50 11.20 8.61
C ARG A 59 -4.83 11.13 9.36
N ARG A 60 -5.61 10.06 9.18
CA ARG A 60 -7.01 10.00 9.61
C ARG A 60 -7.31 8.96 10.69
N ALA A 61 -6.60 7.84 10.66
CA ALA A 61 -6.93 6.66 11.45
C ALA A 61 -6.14 6.62 12.76
N ARG A 62 -6.73 5.95 13.77
CA ARG A 62 -6.03 5.60 15.02
C ARG A 62 -4.93 4.58 14.73
N ALA A 63 -3.91 4.52 15.60
CA ALA A 63 -2.74 3.65 15.42
C ALA A 63 -3.09 2.20 15.07
N VAL A 64 -4.10 1.62 15.73
CA VAL A 64 -4.57 0.24 15.49
C VAL A 64 -5.05 0.05 14.04
N TRP A 65 -5.87 0.96 13.54
CA TRP A 65 -6.42 0.89 12.18
C TRP A 65 -5.37 1.14 11.09
N ARG A 66 -4.27 1.83 11.42
CA ARG A 66 -3.14 2.03 10.49
C ARG A 66 -2.41 0.74 10.17
N LEU A 67 -2.47 -0.25 11.05
CA LEU A 67 -1.85 -1.56 10.86
C LEU A 67 -2.87 -2.60 10.41
N LEU A 68 -4.07 -2.59 11.00
CA LEU A 68 -5.11 -3.57 10.67
C LEU A 68 -5.61 -3.47 9.23
N VAL A 69 -5.86 -2.26 8.72
CA VAL A 69 -6.40 -2.10 7.36
C VAL A 69 -5.44 -2.63 6.29
N PRO A 70 -4.15 -2.22 6.23
CA PRO A 70 -3.23 -2.75 5.23
C PRO A 70 -2.99 -4.25 5.41
N LEU A 71 -2.94 -4.72 6.66
CA LEU A 71 -2.73 -6.15 6.95
C LEU A 71 -3.92 -6.99 6.50
N ALA A 72 -5.15 -6.56 6.78
CA ALA A 72 -6.36 -7.24 6.33
C ALA A 72 -6.44 -7.30 4.79
N LEU A 73 -6.07 -6.20 4.12
CA LEU A 73 -6.07 -6.13 2.66
C LEU A 73 -5.08 -7.12 2.02
N LEU A 74 -3.97 -7.43 2.70
CA LEU A 74 -2.99 -8.43 2.28
C LEU A 74 -3.39 -9.86 2.69
N ALA A 75 -3.93 -10.01 3.89
CA ALA A 75 -4.28 -11.30 4.45
C ALA A 75 -5.41 -11.99 3.70
N VAL A 76 -6.45 -11.26 3.28
CA VAL A 76 -7.60 -11.85 2.55
C VAL A 76 -7.16 -12.58 1.27
N PRO A 77 -6.50 -11.91 0.29
CA PRO A 77 -6.02 -12.59 -0.92
C PRO A 77 -4.94 -13.63 -0.60
N GLY A 78 -4.09 -13.39 0.41
CA GLY A 78 -3.06 -14.33 0.81
C GLY A 78 -3.59 -15.65 1.37
N VAL A 79 -4.63 -15.61 2.20
CA VAL A 79 -5.29 -16.80 2.76
C VAL A 79 -6.03 -17.57 1.67
N LEU A 80 -6.72 -16.88 0.76
CA LEU A 80 -7.37 -17.51 -0.39
C LEU A 80 -6.35 -18.23 -1.27
N PHE A 81 -5.21 -17.59 -1.55
CA PHE A 81 -4.12 -18.19 -2.31
C PHE A 81 -3.51 -19.39 -1.60
N LEU A 82 -3.19 -19.30 -0.30
CA LEU A 82 -2.63 -20.42 0.47
C LEU A 82 -3.62 -21.59 0.55
N SER A 83 -4.90 -21.31 0.71
CA SER A 83 -5.94 -22.34 0.72
C SER A 83 -6.01 -23.07 -0.62
N ALA A 84 -5.95 -22.34 -1.74
CA ALA A 84 -5.90 -22.92 -3.08
C ALA A 84 -4.60 -23.68 -3.34
N ALA A 85 -3.48 -23.22 -2.79
CA ALA A 85 -2.18 -23.88 -2.85
C ALA A 85 -2.03 -25.07 -1.88
N GLY A 86 -3.11 -25.47 -1.19
CA GLY A 86 -3.09 -26.60 -0.25
C GLY A 86 -2.14 -26.39 0.94
N TRP A 87 -1.93 -25.13 1.34
CA TRP A 87 -1.02 -24.74 2.43
C TRP A 87 0.44 -25.17 2.23
N MET A 88 0.85 -25.42 0.99
CA MET A 88 2.22 -25.81 0.65
C MET A 88 3.23 -24.74 1.06
N VAL A 89 4.42 -25.19 1.48
CA VAL A 89 5.55 -24.33 1.84
C VAL A 89 5.89 -23.33 0.73
N MET A 90 5.84 -23.78 -0.53
CA MET A 90 6.06 -22.90 -1.70
C MET A 90 5.04 -21.74 -1.77
N GLY A 91 3.78 -21.99 -1.40
CA GLY A 91 2.75 -20.96 -1.34
C GLY A 91 3.09 -19.86 -0.33
N TRP A 92 3.68 -20.22 0.80
CA TRP A 92 4.14 -19.24 1.79
C TRP A 92 5.27 -18.36 1.24
N PHE A 93 6.23 -18.94 0.53
CA PHE A 93 7.31 -18.17 -0.10
C PHE A 93 6.77 -17.17 -1.12
N LEU A 94 5.84 -17.60 -1.99
CA LEU A 94 5.20 -16.73 -2.98
C LEU A 94 4.38 -15.61 -2.33
N LEU A 95 3.67 -15.91 -1.24
CA LEU A 95 2.91 -14.92 -0.48
C LEU A 95 3.84 -13.88 0.17
N LEU A 96 4.91 -14.32 0.84
CA LEU A 96 5.88 -13.41 1.46
C LEU A 96 6.54 -12.51 0.43
N TRP A 97 6.92 -13.09 -0.71
CA TRP A 97 7.49 -12.35 -1.83
C TRP A 97 6.51 -11.32 -2.40
N TRP A 98 5.24 -11.69 -2.62
CA TRP A 98 4.19 -10.78 -3.08
C TRP A 98 3.89 -9.66 -2.06
N CYS A 99 3.99 -9.94 -0.76
CA CYS A 99 3.80 -8.97 0.31
C CYS A 99 4.97 -7.97 0.48
N ALA A 100 6.13 -8.22 -0.12
CA ALA A 100 7.30 -7.34 0.04
C ALA A 100 7.06 -5.92 -0.52
N ALA A 101 6.51 -5.82 -1.72
CA ALA A 101 6.19 -4.54 -2.37
C ALA A 101 5.22 -3.64 -1.56
N PRO A 102 4.07 -4.13 -1.08
CA PRO A 102 3.12 -3.33 -0.32
C PRO A 102 3.64 -2.99 1.09
N LEU A 103 4.48 -3.83 1.68
CA LEU A 103 5.20 -3.50 2.92
C LEU A 103 6.19 -2.34 2.70
N LEU A 104 6.94 -2.35 1.59
CA LEU A 104 7.82 -1.24 1.22
C LEU A 104 7.04 0.06 1.00
N GLY A 105 5.93 0.00 0.25
CA GLY A 105 5.03 1.14 0.07
C GLY A 105 4.49 1.69 1.40
N SER A 106 4.10 0.81 2.31
CA SER A 106 3.62 1.19 3.64
C SER A 106 4.72 1.81 4.51
N ALA A 107 5.94 1.25 4.49
CA ALA A 107 7.08 1.79 5.22
C ALA A 107 7.46 3.20 4.72
N LEU A 108 7.46 3.41 3.40
CA LEU A 108 7.69 4.73 2.80
C LEU A 108 6.65 5.76 3.25
N ALA A 109 5.37 5.37 3.33
CA ALA A 109 4.31 6.24 3.81
C ALA A 109 4.52 6.66 5.28
N TRP A 110 4.96 5.73 6.13
CA TRP A 110 5.33 6.03 7.52
C TRP A 110 6.51 7.00 7.61
N LEU A 111 7.54 6.80 6.79
CA LEU A 111 8.69 7.70 6.73
C LEU A 111 8.29 9.12 6.32
N VAL A 112 7.50 9.26 5.25
CA VAL A 112 7.00 10.56 4.78
C VAL A 112 6.15 11.23 5.86
N TRP A 113 5.28 10.47 6.52
CA TRP A 113 4.46 10.99 7.62
C TRP A 113 5.31 11.43 8.81
N ALA A 114 6.30 10.62 9.23
CA ALA A 114 7.19 10.95 10.34
C ALA A 114 8.03 12.21 10.06
N VAL A 115 8.53 12.38 8.84
CA VAL A 115 9.24 13.60 8.41
C VAL A 115 8.30 14.82 8.43
N SER A 116 7.05 14.65 7.98
CA SER A 116 6.03 15.70 7.99
C SER A 116 5.73 16.18 9.42
N LEU A 117 5.58 15.26 10.39
CA LEU A 117 5.39 15.61 11.80
C LEU A 117 6.58 16.38 12.38
N ARG A 118 7.82 15.94 12.10
CA ARG A 118 9.03 16.62 12.56
C ARG A 118 9.11 18.06 12.03
N LYS A 119 8.74 18.27 10.76
CA LYS A 119 8.69 19.60 10.14
C LYS A 119 7.63 20.49 10.79
N SER A 120 6.46 19.93 11.09
CA SER A 120 5.38 20.65 11.79
C SER A 120 5.76 21.05 13.22
N GLY A 121 6.42 20.15 13.96
CA GLY A 121 6.90 20.45 15.32
C GLY A 121 7.99 21.52 15.36
N ARG A 122 8.90 21.54 14.38
CA ARG A 122 9.90 22.61 14.22
C ARG A 122 9.29 23.95 13.82
N GLY A 123 8.16 23.96 13.12
CA GLY A 123 7.41 25.18 12.77
C GLY A 123 6.73 25.83 14.00
N ALA A 124 6.13 25.02 14.87
CA ALA A 124 5.51 25.50 16.11
C ALA A 124 6.51 26.16 17.07
N GLY A 125 7.75 25.66 17.14
CA GLY A 125 8.81 26.24 17.97
C GLY A 125 9.37 27.58 17.46
N LYS A 126 9.15 27.95 16.20
CA LYS A 126 9.59 29.25 15.65
C LYS A 126 8.55 30.36 15.81
N THR A 127 7.26 30.02 15.90
CA THR A 127 6.19 31.02 16.10
C THR A 127 6.03 31.44 17.57
N GLY A 128 6.52 30.63 18.53
CA GLY A 128 6.52 30.99 19.96
C GLY A 128 7.61 31.99 20.40
N ARG A 129 8.47 32.48 19.48
CA ARG A 129 9.58 33.39 19.79
C ARG A 129 9.44 34.75 19.09
N LYS A 130 8.24 35.33 19.16
CA LYS A 130 7.93 36.72 18.81
C LYS A 130 6.86 37.33 19.72
N VAL A 131 6.89 37.03 21.02
CA VAL A 131 6.19 37.85 22.03
C VAL A 131 6.97 37.73 23.34
N LEU A 132 7.96 38.60 23.51
CA LEU A 132 8.43 39.20 24.77
C LEU A 132 9.67 40.06 24.45
#